data_AF-F0EWI2-F1
#
_entry.id   AF-F0EWI2-F1
#
_cell.length_a   1.000
_cell.length_b   1.000
_cell.length_c   1.000
_cell.angle_alpha   90.00
_cell.angle_beta   90.00
_cell.angle_gamma   90.00
#
_symmetry.space_group_name_H-M   'P 1'
#
loop_
_entity.id
_entity.type
_entity.pdbx_description
1 polymer ?
#
loop_
_entity_poly.entity_id
_entity_poly.type
_entity_poly.pdbx_seq_one_letter_code
_entity_poly.pdbx_strand_id
1 'polypeptide(L)'
;MKIVTKTLALSVFMLPALAFAEAVGGMGETLISIILILGGVYFILLPYVMTRLVYWILVICLASGKKTEKLNSGWILLDIFMFSLAGYWYISFVLLPQRESRERERLEQLSQITLPAPQTVAGIAMPAGTYLETEIAERTHSEPDKFINAKFPQPVVWNGIPITVMERKLSDQDDYWRDSTIYTESKKPVSIGQWLCEGKDLEWRLIPQANGKPPEIPYNQSVEPYVYLSSCFLEKVQTALLPEFGAMFKVRFIRRDNDKYRDAAKGFWRTGASRYSEESRESGRMDFRSLGLSVDTARVVHEFAAELGDNPNMNCQMPEHTFLVWQKSRPEVILAASPEPKRIPKKCWGKTIVPTPIEALSKQLGPNYASFFDGAEQYFKQAQAVSSEQKNAAKP
;
A
#
# COMPACT_ATOMS: atom_id res chain seq x y z
N MET A 1 11.08 -52.51 -1.76
CA MET A 1 9.60 -52.45 -1.80
C MET A 1 9.00 -51.18 -1.14
N LYS A 2 9.55 -50.65 -0.04
CA LYS A 2 9.06 -49.40 0.62
C LYS A 2 9.26 -48.08 -0.15
N ILE A 3 10.16 -48.03 -1.14
CA ILE A 3 10.42 -46.82 -1.95
C ILE A 3 9.38 -46.69 -3.07
N VAL A 4 8.99 -47.81 -3.68
CA VAL A 4 8.00 -47.86 -4.79
C VAL A 4 6.61 -47.38 -4.33
N THR A 5 6.27 -47.61 -3.05
CA THR A 5 4.99 -47.15 -2.46
C THR A 5 4.96 -45.63 -2.25
N LYS A 6 6.11 -44.98 -2.06
CA LYS A 6 6.19 -43.51 -1.89
C LYS A 6 6.13 -42.78 -3.22
N THR A 7 6.66 -43.36 -4.30
CA THR A 7 6.59 -42.78 -5.65
C THR A 7 5.18 -42.82 -6.23
N LEU A 8 4.40 -43.87 -5.92
CA LEU A 8 3.01 -44.03 -6.37
C LEU A 8 2.03 -43.15 -5.59
N ALA A 9 2.34 -42.82 -4.33
CA ALA A 9 1.57 -41.84 -3.58
C ALA A 9 1.70 -40.42 -4.18
N LEU A 10 2.88 -40.06 -4.72
CA LEU A 10 3.09 -38.76 -5.35
C LEU A 10 2.35 -38.62 -6.69
N SER A 11 2.20 -39.71 -7.45
CA SER A 11 1.45 -39.68 -8.72
C SER A 11 -0.06 -39.51 -8.52
N VAL A 12 -0.61 -39.97 -7.40
CA VAL A 12 -2.04 -39.80 -7.07
C VAL A 12 -2.36 -38.37 -6.58
N PHE A 13 -1.38 -37.66 -5.99
CA PHE A 13 -1.54 -36.28 -5.54
C PHE A 13 -1.37 -35.21 -6.64
N MET A 14 -0.92 -35.58 -7.84
CA MET A 14 -0.80 -34.65 -8.98
C MET A 14 -2.12 -34.49 -9.76
N LEU A 15 -3.06 -35.42 -9.63
CA LEU A 15 -4.37 -35.37 -10.30
C LEU A 15 -5.31 -34.26 -9.75
N PRO A 16 -5.34 -33.96 -8.43
CA PRO A 16 -6.08 -32.81 -7.91
C PRO A 16 -5.49 -31.44 -8.31
N ALA A 17 -4.16 -31.36 -8.51
CA ALA A 17 -3.50 -30.13 -8.93
C ALA A 17 -3.86 -29.73 -10.38
N LEU A 18 -4.07 -30.73 -11.25
CA LEU A 18 -4.59 -30.55 -12.61
C LEU A 18 -6.03 -30.02 -12.63
N ALA A 19 -6.86 -30.38 -11.65
CA ALA A 19 -8.23 -29.86 -11.55
C ALA A 19 -8.29 -28.42 -10.97
N PHE A 20 -7.29 -28.01 -10.19
CA PHE A 20 -7.21 -26.64 -9.65
C PHE A 20 -6.69 -25.62 -10.68
N ALA A 21 -5.96 -26.10 -11.69
CA ALA A 21 -5.38 -25.30 -12.76
C ALA A 21 -6.41 -24.64 -13.69
N GLU A 22 -7.49 -25.36 -14.04
CA GLU A 22 -8.56 -24.83 -14.89
C GLU A 22 -9.34 -23.68 -14.21
N ALA A 23 -9.24 -23.54 -12.88
CA ALA A 23 -9.98 -22.55 -12.13
C ALA A 23 -9.30 -21.16 -12.05
N VAL A 24 -8.02 -21.02 -12.41
CA VAL A 24 -7.26 -19.77 -12.27
C VAL A 24 -6.63 -19.37 -13.60
N GLY A 25 -7.37 -18.58 -14.36
CA GLY A 25 -7.00 -18.15 -15.72
C GLY A 25 -5.64 -17.44 -15.83
N GLY A 26 -4.97 -17.69 -16.95
CA GLY A 26 -3.93 -16.84 -17.55
C GLY A 26 -2.50 -16.97 -17.01
N MET A 27 -2.29 -17.22 -15.71
CA MET A 27 -0.95 -17.40 -15.12
C MET A 27 -0.65 -18.86 -14.71
N GLY A 28 -1.68 -19.71 -14.63
CA GLY A 28 -1.53 -21.11 -14.24
C GLY A 28 -0.84 -21.96 -15.31
N GLU A 29 -1.16 -21.76 -16.59
CA GLU A 29 -0.72 -22.68 -17.67
C GLU A 29 0.81 -22.67 -17.89
N THR A 30 1.46 -21.52 -17.84
CA THR A 30 2.93 -21.41 -17.95
C THR A 30 3.63 -22.04 -16.76
N LEU A 31 3.11 -21.81 -15.55
CA LEU A 31 3.67 -22.34 -14.31
C LEU A 31 3.50 -23.87 -14.23
N ILE A 32 2.36 -24.39 -14.70
CA ILE A 32 2.09 -25.83 -14.80
C ILE A 32 2.92 -26.48 -15.89
N SER A 33 3.11 -25.82 -17.03
CA SER A 33 3.98 -26.32 -18.11
C SER A 33 5.43 -26.41 -17.63
N ILE A 34 5.91 -25.41 -16.88
CA ILE A 34 7.23 -25.43 -16.25
C ILE A 34 7.33 -26.56 -15.21
N ILE A 35 6.33 -26.75 -14.36
CA ILE A 35 6.30 -27.84 -13.37
C ILE A 35 6.26 -29.22 -14.05
N LEU A 36 5.50 -29.38 -15.13
CA LEU A 36 5.42 -30.63 -15.91
C LEU A 36 6.71 -30.92 -16.67
N ILE A 37 7.35 -29.90 -17.24
CA ILE A 37 8.66 -30.03 -17.89
C ILE A 37 9.74 -30.38 -16.85
N LEU A 38 9.79 -29.68 -15.71
CA LEU A 38 10.73 -29.95 -14.62
C LEU A 38 10.49 -31.34 -13.99
N GLY A 39 9.23 -31.71 -13.81
CA GLY A 39 8.82 -33.04 -13.35
C GLY A 39 9.22 -34.12 -14.36
N GLY A 40 8.95 -33.92 -15.64
CA GLY A 40 9.34 -34.84 -16.71
C GLY A 40 10.86 -35.03 -16.79
N VAL A 41 11.63 -33.95 -16.69
CA VAL A 41 13.10 -34.00 -16.63
C VAL A 41 13.56 -34.80 -15.41
N TYR A 42 12.96 -34.58 -14.22
CA TYR A 42 13.28 -35.34 -13.00
C TYR A 42 12.95 -36.84 -13.12
N PHE A 43 11.76 -37.17 -13.66
CA PHE A 43 11.32 -38.55 -13.87
C PHE A 43 12.11 -39.29 -14.96
N ILE A 44 12.80 -38.58 -15.86
CA ILE A 44 13.64 -39.19 -16.89
C ILE A 44 15.10 -39.30 -16.43
N LEU A 45 15.68 -38.23 -15.88
CA LEU A 45 17.09 -38.21 -15.48
C LEU A 45 17.39 -39.14 -14.31
N LEU A 46 16.53 -39.16 -13.28
CA LEU A 46 16.81 -39.91 -12.05
C LEU A 46 16.86 -41.43 -12.29
N PRO A 47 15.89 -42.08 -12.95
CA PRO A 47 15.99 -43.51 -13.25
C PRO A 47 17.05 -43.81 -14.31
N TYR A 48 17.33 -42.92 -15.26
CA TYR A 48 18.43 -43.09 -16.22
C TYR A 48 19.78 -43.16 -15.51
N VAL A 49 20.04 -42.18 -14.63
CA VAL A 49 21.26 -42.13 -13.82
C VAL A 49 21.37 -43.37 -12.94
N MET A 50 20.31 -43.77 -12.23
CA MET A 50 20.32 -44.94 -11.35
C MET A 50 20.54 -46.25 -12.11
N THR A 51 19.88 -46.44 -13.25
CA THR A 51 20.05 -47.65 -14.08
C THR A 51 21.44 -47.72 -14.72
N ARG A 52 22.00 -46.60 -15.18
CA ARG A 52 23.38 -46.54 -15.68
C ARG A 52 24.42 -46.80 -14.59
N LEU A 53 24.20 -46.28 -13.38
CA LEU A 53 25.09 -46.53 -12.24
C LEU A 53 25.10 -48.02 -11.87
N VAL A 54 23.93 -48.65 -11.82
CA VAL A 54 23.81 -50.11 -11.60
C VAL A 54 24.45 -50.91 -12.73
N TYR A 55 24.28 -50.49 -13.98
CA TYR A 55 24.94 -51.10 -15.13
C TYR A 55 26.46 -51.04 -15.01
N TRP A 56 27.03 -49.87 -14.68
CA TRP A 56 28.48 -49.73 -14.49
C TRP A 56 29.00 -50.56 -13.31
N ILE A 57 28.27 -50.61 -12.19
CA ILE A 57 28.60 -51.50 -11.07
C ILE A 57 28.61 -52.96 -11.52
N LEU A 58 27.58 -53.41 -12.25
CA LEU A 58 27.50 -54.78 -12.76
C LEU A 58 28.62 -55.10 -13.76
N VAL A 59 28.92 -54.19 -14.69
CA VAL A 59 30.00 -54.34 -15.66
C VAL A 59 31.35 -54.43 -14.95
N ILE A 60 31.62 -53.56 -13.97
CA ILE A 60 32.87 -53.58 -13.20
C ILE A 60 32.98 -54.85 -12.35
N CYS A 61 31.90 -55.26 -11.69
CA CYS A 61 31.88 -56.48 -10.87
C CYS A 61 32.00 -57.77 -11.70
N LEU A 62 31.42 -57.82 -12.91
CA LEU A 62 31.43 -59.01 -13.77
C LEU A 62 32.62 -59.06 -14.73
N ALA A 63 33.25 -57.92 -15.06
CA ALA A 63 34.40 -57.83 -15.97
C ALA A 63 35.77 -57.96 -15.26
N SER A 64 35.80 -58.37 -13.99
CA SER A 64 37.01 -58.76 -13.27
C SER A 64 37.68 -59.96 -13.96
N GLY A 65 38.48 -59.70 -15.01
CA GLY A 65 39.37 -60.69 -15.63
C GLY A 65 39.35 -60.81 -17.16
N LYS A 66 38.59 -60.00 -17.92
CA LYS A 66 38.65 -60.03 -19.41
C LYS A 66 38.88 -58.63 -19.99
N LYS A 67 39.79 -58.53 -20.97
CA LYS A 67 40.13 -57.29 -21.71
C LYS A 67 38.83 -56.65 -22.21
N THR A 68 38.49 -55.50 -21.67
CA THR A 68 37.38 -54.67 -22.11
C THR A 68 37.72 -54.12 -23.50
N GLU A 69 37.23 -54.79 -24.54
CA GLU A 69 37.27 -54.27 -25.91
C GLU A 69 36.60 -52.89 -25.95
N LYS A 70 37.40 -51.89 -26.33
CA LYS A 70 37.02 -50.54 -26.79
C LYS A 70 35.64 -50.09 -26.29
N LEU A 71 35.54 -49.80 -24.99
CA LEU A 71 34.39 -49.09 -24.43
C LEU A 71 34.16 -47.83 -25.27
N ASN A 72 33.00 -47.78 -25.91
CA ASN A 72 32.68 -46.82 -26.94
C ASN A 72 32.64 -45.41 -26.32
N SER A 73 33.74 -44.66 -26.49
CA SER A 73 34.09 -43.40 -25.80
C SER A 73 32.96 -42.35 -25.77
N GLY A 74 32.09 -42.34 -26.78
CA GLY A 74 30.94 -41.43 -26.85
C GLY A 74 29.90 -41.62 -25.74
N TRP A 75 29.69 -42.86 -25.26
CA TRP A 75 28.73 -43.12 -24.17
C TRP A 75 29.24 -42.65 -22.82
N ILE A 76 30.56 -42.71 -22.60
CA ILE A 76 31.19 -42.21 -21.37
C ILE A 76 31.06 -40.68 -21.31
N LEU A 77 31.24 -39.98 -22.44
CA LEU A 77 31.05 -38.53 -22.51
C LEU A 77 29.59 -38.13 -22.26
N LEU A 78 28.63 -38.88 -22.80
CA LEU A 78 27.20 -38.68 -22.54
C LEU A 78 26.87 -38.90 -21.05
N ASP A 79 27.38 -39.99 -20.46
CA ASP A 79 27.19 -40.27 -19.03
C ASP A 79 27.75 -39.11 -18.18
N ILE A 80 28.99 -38.65 -18.43
CA ILE A 80 29.59 -37.51 -17.72
C ILE A 80 28.72 -36.25 -17.83
N PHE A 81 28.21 -35.94 -19.02
CA PHE A 81 27.33 -34.80 -19.24
C PHE A 81 26.02 -34.93 -18.44
N MET A 82 25.38 -36.11 -18.50
CA MET A 82 24.12 -36.37 -17.80
C MET A 82 24.29 -36.37 -16.27
N PHE A 83 25.39 -36.91 -15.75
CA PHE A 83 25.73 -36.84 -14.33
C PHE A 83 25.99 -35.40 -13.87
N SER A 84 26.71 -34.61 -14.68
CA SER A 84 26.96 -33.20 -14.39
C SER A 84 25.67 -32.39 -14.39
N LEU A 85 24.77 -32.64 -15.33
CA LEU A 85 23.46 -32.00 -15.40
C LEU A 85 22.58 -32.37 -14.20
N ALA A 86 22.57 -33.64 -13.79
CA ALA A 86 21.86 -34.10 -12.60
C ALA A 86 22.41 -33.48 -11.32
N GLY A 87 23.75 -33.38 -11.19
CA GLY A 87 24.41 -32.72 -10.07
C GLY A 87 24.10 -31.22 -9.99
N TYR A 88 24.19 -30.51 -11.12
CA TYR A 88 23.81 -29.10 -11.22
C TYR A 88 22.35 -28.88 -10.82
N TRP A 89 21.45 -29.74 -11.32
CA TRP A 89 20.02 -29.65 -11.01
C TRP A 89 19.75 -29.89 -9.53
N TYR A 90 20.35 -30.93 -8.93
CA TYR A 90 20.22 -31.21 -7.50
C TYR A 90 20.73 -30.06 -6.63
N ILE A 91 21.88 -29.47 -6.97
CA ILE A 91 22.41 -28.31 -6.24
C ILE A 91 21.45 -27.11 -6.37
N SER A 92 21.01 -26.80 -7.59
CA SER A 92 20.26 -25.57 -7.90
C SER A 92 18.81 -25.61 -7.44
N PHE A 93 18.16 -26.78 -7.52
CA PHE A 93 16.72 -26.91 -7.26
C PHE A 93 16.37 -27.61 -5.95
N VAL A 94 17.31 -28.34 -5.33
CA VAL A 94 17.05 -29.05 -4.07
C VAL A 94 17.88 -28.45 -2.94
N LEU A 95 19.20 -28.42 -3.08
CA LEU A 95 20.11 -28.04 -1.99
C LEU A 95 20.07 -26.54 -1.66
N LEU A 96 20.22 -25.66 -2.66
CA LEU A 96 20.20 -24.21 -2.46
C LEU A 96 18.84 -23.73 -1.91
N PRO A 97 17.69 -24.12 -2.50
CA PRO A 97 16.39 -23.70 -1.97
C PRO A 97 16.13 -24.21 -0.55
N GLN A 98 16.55 -25.43 -0.22
CA GLN A 98 16.39 -25.98 1.14
C GLN A 98 17.34 -25.32 2.17
N ARG A 99 18.49 -24.81 1.73
CA ARG A 99 19.38 -24.03 2.59
C ARG A 99 18.78 -22.66 2.84
N GLU A 100 18.33 -21.97 1.79
CA GLU A 100 17.65 -20.69 1.91
C GLU A 100 16.40 -20.79 2.77
N SER A 101 15.59 -21.86 2.64
CA SER A 101 14.40 -22.03 3.46
C SER A 101 14.74 -22.18 4.95
N ARG A 102 15.76 -22.96 5.29
CA ARG A 102 16.23 -23.12 6.68
C ARG A 102 16.85 -21.85 7.24
N GLU A 103 17.58 -21.11 6.41
CA GLU A 103 18.12 -19.81 6.79
C GLU A 103 16.98 -18.80 7.01
N ARG A 104 15.93 -18.78 6.17
CA ARG A 104 14.72 -17.97 6.40
C ARG A 104 13.99 -18.36 7.68
N GLU A 105 13.73 -19.65 7.93
CA GLU A 105 13.10 -20.12 9.17
C GLU A 105 13.90 -19.70 10.41
N ARG A 106 15.23 -19.77 10.32
CA ARG A 106 16.12 -19.33 11.40
C ARG A 106 16.04 -17.82 11.61
N LEU A 107 16.00 -17.04 10.54
CA LEU A 107 15.82 -15.59 10.60
C LEU A 107 14.45 -15.24 11.17
N GLU A 108 13.37 -15.90 10.75
CA GLU A 108 12.02 -15.73 11.32
C GLU A 108 11.98 -16.05 12.82
N GLN A 109 12.71 -17.08 13.28
CA GLN A 109 12.78 -17.37 14.72
C GLN A 109 13.55 -16.30 15.50
N LEU A 110 14.58 -15.72 14.89
CA LEU A 110 15.37 -14.67 15.52
C LEU A 110 14.62 -13.33 15.54
N SER A 111 13.67 -13.10 14.62
CA SER A 111 12.99 -11.79 14.49
C SER A 111 11.94 -11.61 15.56
N GLN A 112 11.47 -12.73 16.10
CA GLN A 112 10.40 -12.79 17.07
C GLN A 112 10.98 -12.79 18.48
N ILE A 113 10.72 -11.70 19.21
CA ILE A 113 11.16 -11.53 20.59
C ILE A 113 9.92 -11.42 21.45
N THR A 114 9.85 -12.21 22.52
CA THR A 114 8.83 -11.99 23.56
C THR A 114 9.52 -11.44 24.81
N LEU A 115 9.06 -10.29 25.31
CA LEU A 115 9.68 -9.66 26.46
C LEU A 115 9.41 -10.47 27.74
N PRO A 116 10.44 -10.92 28.48
CA PRO A 116 10.26 -11.74 29.67
C PRO A 116 9.82 -10.92 30.90
N ALA A 117 10.14 -9.63 30.92
CA ALA A 117 9.82 -8.70 32.00
C ALA A 117 9.42 -7.34 31.40
N PRO A 118 8.72 -6.49 32.16
CA PRO A 118 8.44 -5.13 31.73
C PRO A 118 9.76 -4.38 31.52
N GLN A 119 9.91 -3.73 30.38
CA GLN A 119 11.12 -2.99 30.04
C GLN A 119 10.81 -1.87 29.04
N THR A 120 11.73 -0.92 28.92
CA THR A 120 11.64 0.14 27.92
C THR A 120 12.33 -0.30 26.64
N VAL A 121 11.61 -0.24 25.52
CA VAL A 121 12.13 -0.55 24.18
C VAL A 121 11.79 0.62 23.26
N ALA A 122 12.78 1.15 22.53
CA ALA A 122 12.66 2.37 21.73
C ALA A 122 12.03 3.55 22.50
N GLY A 123 12.37 3.68 23.79
CA GLY A 123 11.81 4.69 24.68
C GLY A 123 10.35 4.48 25.09
N ILE A 124 9.72 3.37 24.71
CA ILE A 124 8.33 3.00 25.07
C ILE A 124 8.36 2.00 26.23
N ALA A 125 7.64 2.30 27.31
CA ALA A 125 7.48 1.35 28.42
C ALA A 125 6.54 0.21 28.00
N MET A 126 7.08 -0.99 27.83
CA MET A 126 6.34 -2.16 27.36
C MET A 126 6.13 -3.18 28.50
N PRO A 127 4.94 -3.78 28.63
CA PRO A 127 4.69 -4.82 29.62
C PRO A 127 5.39 -6.13 29.25
N ALA A 128 5.59 -6.99 30.25
CA ALA A 128 6.02 -8.37 30.03
C ALA A 128 5.02 -9.10 29.12
N GLY A 129 5.52 -9.99 28.26
CA GLY A 129 4.76 -10.70 27.25
C GLY A 129 4.50 -9.91 25.97
N THR A 130 5.05 -8.70 25.83
CA THR A 130 5.02 -7.97 24.56
C THR A 130 5.77 -8.77 23.50
N TYR A 131 5.10 -9.01 22.38
CA TYR A 131 5.68 -9.65 21.21
C TYR A 131 6.24 -8.56 20.29
N LEU A 132 7.50 -8.69 19.91
CA LEU A 132 8.20 -7.80 18.98
C LEU A 132 8.63 -8.60 17.76
N GLU A 133 8.51 -7.97 16.60
CA GLU A 133 9.09 -8.43 15.35
C GLU A 133 10.15 -7.43 14.92
N THR A 134 11.36 -7.89 14.63
CA THR A 134 12.47 -7.06 14.13
C THR A 134 12.85 -7.46 12.71
N GLU A 135 13.32 -6.51 11.90
CA GLU A 135 13.85 -6.84 10.58
C GLU A 135 15.26 -7.42 10.69
N ILE A 136 15.45 -8.67 10.26
CA ILE A 136 16.75 -9.38 10.32
C ILE A 136 17.31 -9.66 8.94
N ALA A 137 16.99 -8.85 7.95
CA ALA A 137 17.56 -9.05 6.62
C ALA A 137 19.11 -9.09 6.64
N GLU A 138 19.78 -8.62 7.71
CA GLU A 138 21.25 -8.50 7.74
C GLU A 138 22.00 -8.84 9.05
N ARG A 139 21.36 -9.36 10.13
CA ARG A 139 22.04 -9.36 11.47
C ARG A 139 22.14 -10.68 12.23
N THR A 140 23.27 -10.82 12.92
CA THR A 140 23.65 -11.96 13.77
C THR A 140 23.03 -11.94 15.17
N HIS A 141 22.46 -10.80 15.59
CA HIS A 141 21.91 -10.59 16.94
C HIS A 141 20.59 -9.81 16.89
N SER A 142 19.77 -10.04 17.92
CA SER A 142 18.46 -9.43 18.11
C SER A 142 18.58 -8.00 18.66
N GLU A 143 17.97 -7.02 18.01
CA GLU A 143 17.99 -5.60 18.39
C GLU A 143 16.56 -5.10 18.65
N PRO A 144 16.02 -5.23 19.88
CA PRO A 144 14.62 -4.97 20.17
C PRO A 144 14.20 -3.52 19.91
N ASP A 145 15.10 -2.54 20.07
CA ASP A 145 14.78 -1.12 19.82
C ASP A 145 14.49 -0.81 18.33
N LYS A 146 14.85 -1.73 17.43
CA LYS A 146 14.61 -1.65 15.98
C LYS A 146 13.45 -2.56 15.54
N PHE A 147 12.48 -2.79 16.42
CA PHE A 147 11.27 -3.51 16.06
C PHE A 147 10.49 -2.80 14.95
N ILE A 148 9.92 -3.59 14.04
CA ILE A 148 8.99 -3.16 12.99
C ILE A 148 7.53 -3.40 13.40
N ASN A 149 7.28 -4.34 14.31
CA ASN A 149 5.95 -4.61 14.85
C ASN A 149 6.03 -4.91 16.35
N ALA A 150 5.07 -4.42 17.11
CA ALA A 150 4.88 -4.72 18.52
C ALA A 150 3.42 -5.04 18.80
N LYS A 151 3.16 -6.16 19.47
CA LYS A 151 1.83 -6.55 19.97
C LYS A 151 1.86 -6.61 21.49
N PHE A 152 1.07 -5.77 22.12
CA PHE A 152 1.05 -5.63 23.57
C PHE A 152 -0.02 -6.54 24.19
N PRO A 153 0.31 -7.37 25.21
CA PRO A 153 -0.68 -8.20 25.92
C PRO A 153 -1.65 -7.38 26.75
N GLN A 154 -1.23 -6.17 27.16
CA GLN A 154 -2.05 -5.17 27.83
C GLN A 154 -1.87 -3.83 27.09
N PRO A 155 -2.92 -3.00 26.99
CA PRO A 155 -2.81 -1.73 26.27
C PRO A 155 -1.71 -0.83 26.83
N VAL A 156 -0.86 -0.31 25.96
CA VAL A 156 0.16 0.69 26.27
C VAL A 156 -0.38 2.07 25.91
N VAL A 157 -0.26 3.06 26.80
CA VAL A 157 -0.69 4.43 26.47
C VAL A 157 0.40 5.11 25.66
N TRP A 158 0.06 5.52 24.44
CA TRP A 158 0.96 6.23 23.53
C TRP A 158 0.21 7.38 22.86
N ASN A 159 0.75 8.59 22.92
CA ASN A 159 0.08 9.84 22.54
C ASN A 159 -1.33 9.99 23.18
N GLY A 160 -1.49 9.51 24.42
CA GLY A 160 -2.75 9.54 25.15
C GLY A 160 -3.78 8.49 24.70
N ILE A 161 -3.44 7.61 23.76
CA ILE A 161 -4.30 6.55 23.24
C ILE A 161 -3.83 5.20 23.79
N PRO A 162 -4.71 4.38 24.37
CA PRO A 162 -4.35 3.02 24.78
C PRO A 162 -4.27 2.11 23.54
N ILE A 163 -3.07 1.77 23.10
CA ILE A 163 -2.80 0.97 21.90
C ILE A 163 -2.48 -0.48 22.26
N THR A 164 -2.83 -1.40 21.36
CA THR A 164 -2.56 -2.84 21.47
C THR A 164 -1.58 -3.34 20.43
N VAL A 165 -1.41 -2.60 19.32
CA VAL A 165 -0.46 -2.89 18.25
C VAL A 165 0.25 -1.60 17.83
N MET A 166 1.53 -1.71 17.50
CA MET A 166 2.32 -0.65 16.86
C MET A 166 3.15 -1.25 15.74
N GLU A 167 2.99 -0.73 14.53
CA GLU A 167 3.82 -1.01 13.37
C GLU A 167 4.68 0.22 13.05
N ARG A 168 5.97 0.01 12.83
CA ARG A 168 6.95 1.03 12.48
C ARG A 168 7.47 0.73 11.09
N LYS A 169 7.12 1.57 10.11
CA LYS A 169 7.76 1.55 8.80
C LYS A 169 9.06 2.31 8.89
N LEU A 170 10.15 1.56 8.94
CA LEU A 170 11.48 2.14 9.01
C LEU A 170 11.99 2.43 7.58
N SER A 171 12.60 3.60 7.37
CA SER A 171 13.26 3.95 6.11
C SER A 171 14.75 3.69 6.23
N ASP A 172 15.35 3.17 5.16
CA ASP A 172 16.80 2.98 5.01
C ASP A 172 17.39 4.11 4.15
N GLN A 173 17.56 5.28 4.77
CA GLN A 173 18.37 6.36 4.20
C GLN A 173 19.72 6.33 4.92
N ASP A 174 20.73 5.73 4.27
CA ASP A 174 22.13 5.73 4.67
C ASP A 174 22.49 4.86 5.90
N ASP A 175 22.11 3.58 5.95
CA ASP A 175 22.36 2.62 7.05
C ASP A 175 21.66 2.97 8.39
N TYR A 176 20.86 4.03 8.42
CA TYR A 176 20.11 4.47 9.60
C TYR A 176 18.62 4.20 9.46
N TRP A 177 18.16 3.18 10.17
CA TRP A 177 16.73 2.89 10.33
C TRP A 177 16.03 3.99 11.12
N ARG A 178 15.18 4.76 10.43
CA ARG A 178 14.36 5.82 11.03
C ARG A 178 12.89 5.57 10.82
N ASP A 179 12.08 5.87 11.83
CA ASP A 179 10.62 5.83 11.72
C ASP A 179 10.12 6.79 10.65
N SER A 180 9.70 6.25 9.50
CA SER A 180 9.12 7.05 8.44
C SER A 180 7.63 7.25 8.63
N THR A 181 6.92 6.19 9.02
CA THR A 181 5.48 6.19 9.30
C THR A 181 5.20 5.14 10.36
N ILE A 182 4.31 5.46 11.28
CA ILE A 182 3.93 4.54 12.37
C ILE A 182 2.43 4.29 12.26
N TYR A 183 2.01 3.05 12.40
CA TYR A 183 0.61 2.68 12.52
C TYR A 183 0.36 2.13 13.91
N THR A 184 -0.77 2.49 14.50
CA THR A 184 -1.16 1.93 15.79
C THR A 184 -2.60 1.45 15.75
N GLU A 185 -2.88 0.41 16.53
CA GLU A 185 -4.24 -0.04 16.78
C GLU A 185 -4.60 0.12 18.25
N SER A 186 -5.86 0.42 18.52
CA SER A 186 -6.48 0.44 19.83
C SER A 186 -7.66 -0.53 19.87
N LYS A 187 -7.88 -1.14 21.03
CA LYS A 187 -9.02 -2.03 21.26
C LYS A 187 -10.37 -1.31 21.16
N LYS A 188 -10.41 0.00 21.41
CA LYS A 188 -11.63 0.81 21.38
C LYS A 188 -11.51 1.93 20.35
N PRO A 189 -12.65 2.39 19.78
CA PRO A 189 -12.67 3.58 18.96
C PRO A 189 -12.03 4.79 19.68
N VAL A 190 -11.32 5.61 18.92
CA VAL A 190 -10.58 6.77 19.43
C VAL A 190 -11.34 8.04 19.07
N SER A 191 -11.59 8.87 20.08
CA SER A 191 -12.26 10.17 19.89
C SER A 191 -11.24 11.26 19.56
N ILE A 192 -11.52 12.01 18.49
CA ILE A 192 -10.77 13.21 18.09
C ILE A 192 -11.77 14.36 17.99
N GLY A 193 -11.95 15.06 19.11
CA GLY A 193 -13.10 15.95 19.29
C GLY A 193 -14.40 15.18 19.07
N GLN A 194 -15.22 15.62 18.14
CA GLN A 194 -16.45 14.92 17.79
C GLN A 194 -16.22 13.76 16.81
N TRP A 195 -15.07 13.62 16.16
CA TRP A 195 -14.81 12.47 15.29
C TRP A 195 -14.56 11.20 16.11
N LEU A 196 -15.06 10.07 15.61
CA LEU A 196 -14.81 8.76 16.19
C LEU A 196 -14.08 7.86 15.19
N CYS A 197 -12.78 7.68 15.39
CA CYS A 197 -11.95 6.78 14.59
C CYS A 197 -12.17 5.33 15.02
N GLU A 198 -12.11 4.38 14.09
CA GLU A 198 -12.28 2.94 14.36
C GLU A 198 -11.27 2.42 15.41
N GLY A 199 -10.12 3.09 15.53
CA GLY A 199 -9.01 2.65 16.37
C GLY A 199 -8.10 1.67 15.65
N LYS A 200 -8.29 1.44 14.36
CA LYS A 200 -7.37 0.66 13.51
C LYS A 200 -6.63 1.57 12.54
N ASP A 201 -5.42 1.15 12.16
CA ASP A 201 -4.58 1.84 11.17
C ASP A 201 -4.46 3.34 11.43
N LEU A 202 -4.32 3.73 12.71
CA LEU A 202 -4.08 5.13 13.06
C LEU A 202 -2.67 5.48 12.55
N GLU A 203 -2.59 6.29 11.51
CA GLU A 203 -1.35 6.64 10.85
C GLU A 203 -0.73 7.87 11.50
N TRP A 204 0.53 7.76 11.91
CA TRP A 204 1.31 8.81 12.52
C TRP A 204 2.50 9.15 11.62
N ARG A 205 2.70 10.45 11.40
CA ARG A 205 3.81 10.97 10.61
C ARG A 205 4.67 11.91 11.44
N LEU A 206 5.94 12.00 11.06
CA LEU A 206 6.87 12.95 11.65
C LEU A 206 6.42 14.39 11.39
N ILE A 207 6.53 15.22 12.41
CA ILE A 207 6.31 16.66 12.30
C ILE A 207 7.45 17.23 11.45
N PRO A 208 7.14 17.96 10.36
CA PRO A 208 8.16 18.59 9.53
C PRO A 208 8.97 19.60 10.34
N GLN A 209 10.31 19.55 10.23
CA GLN A 209 11.15 20.58 10.81
C GLN A 209 11.25 21.82 9.91
N ALA A 210 11.65 22.96 10.49
CA ALA A 210 11.81 24.22 9.76
C ALA A 210 12.83 24.16 8.60
N ASN A 211 13.78 23.22 8.68
CA ASN A 211 14.78 22.96 7.65
C ASN A 211 14.27 22.02 6.53
N GLY A 212 12.99 21.60 6.57
CA GLY A 212 12.38 20.67 5.62
C GLY A 212 12.83 19.21 5.75
N LYS A 213 13.71 18.89 6.70
CA LYS A 213 14.18 17.53 6.96
C LYS A 213 13.37 16.86 8.07
N PRO A 214 13.21 15.53 8.05
CA PRO A 214 12.65 14.80 9.18
C PRO A 214 13.57 14.94 10.41
N PRO A 215 13.01 14.94 11.64
CA PRO A 215 13.79 14.93 12.86
C PRO A 215 14.72 13.72 12.93
N GLU A 216 15.94 13.94 13.41
CA GLU A 216 16.86 12.86 13.74
C GLU A 216 16.56 12.36 15.15
N ILE A 217 16.00 11.16 15.25
CA ILE A 217 15.61 10.57 16.53
C ILE A 217 16.45 9.31 16.72
N PRO A 218 17.24 9.20 17.80
CA PRO A 218 17.94 7.97 18.13
C PRO A 218 16.97 6.80 18.29
N TYR A 219 17.33 5.62 17.77
CA TYR A 219 16.45 4.44 17.76
C TYR A 219 16.01 3.98 19.17
N ASN A 220 16.76 4.34 20.22
CA ASN A 220 16.47 4.01 21.61
C ASN A 220 15.57 5.06 22.31
N GLN A 221 15.18 6.13 21.61
CA GLN A 221 14.29 7.16 22.12
C GLN A 221 12.89 7.05 21.52
N SER A 222 11.88 7.45 22.31
CA SER A 222 10.51 7.47 21.84
C SER A 222 10.33 8.56 20.79
N VAL A 223 9.75 8.18 19.66
CA VAL A 223 9.35 9.08 18.57
C VAL A 223 8.05 9.84 18.86
N GLU A 224 7.36 9.49 19.95
CA GLU A 224 6.09 10.08 20.37
C GLU A 224 6.03 11.63 20.35
N PRO A 225 7.05 12.39 20.80
CA PRO A 225 6.97 13.86 20.79
C PRO A 225 7.20 14.48 19.41
N TYR A 226 7.63 13.68 18.43
CA TYR A 226 7.99 14.11 17.10
C TYR A 226 6.96 13.74 16.04
N VAL A 227 5.86 13.11 16.43
CA VAL A 227 4.82 12.66 15.51
C VAL A 227 3.50 13.36 15.76
N TYR A 228 2.65 13.39 14.74
CA TYR A 228 1.26 13.81 14.82
C TYR A 228 0.37 12.77 14.14
N LEU A 229 -0.89 12.68 14.57
CA LEU A 229 -1.86 11.80 13.93
C LEU A 229 -2.21 12.37 12.55
N SER A 230 -1.75 11.68 11.52
CA SER A 230 -1.89 12.03 10.11
C SER A 230 -3.22 11.57 9.57
N SER A 231 -3.64 10.33 9.82
CA SER A 231 -4.89 9.81 9.27
C SER A 231 -5.58 8.82 10.19
N CYS A 232 -6.91 8.76 10.08
CA CYS A 232 -7.70 7.69 10.68
C CYS A 232 -8.93 7.38 9.83
N PHE A 233 -9.31 6.11 9.81
CA PHE A 233 -10.63 5.68 9.35
C PHE A 233 -11.65 5.83 10.47
N LEU A 234 -12.87 6.22 10.09
CA LEU A 234 -13.96 6.42 11.03
C LEU A 234 -14.70 5.11 11.29
N GLU A 235 -15.09 4.86 12.54
CA GLU A 235 -15.76 3.60 12.96
C GLU A 235 -17.02 3.29 12.12
N LYS A 236 -17.73 4.35 11.72
CA LYS A 236 -18.84 4.34 10.77
C LYS A 236 -18.77 5.59 9.92
N VAL A 237 -19.52 5.60 8.82
CA VAL A 237 -19.78 6.83 8.05
C VAL A 237 -20.37 7.87 9.00
N GLN A 238 -19.67 8.98 9.17
CA GLN A 238 -20.11 10.14 9.94
C GLN A 238 -20.44 11.28 8.99
N THR A 239 -20.97 12.38 9.53
CA THR A 239 -21.37 13.54 8.73
C THR A 239 -20.56 14.78 9.09
N ALA A 240 -20.22 15.57 8.07
CA ALA A 240 -19.72 16.92 8.20
C ALA A 240 -20.80 17.92 7.76
N LEU A 241 -20.93 19.01 8.51
CA LEU A 241 -21.90 20.07 8.27
C LEU A 241 -21.27 21.21 7.49
N LEU A 242 -21.94 21.69 6.44
CA LEU A 242 -21.62 22.93 5.76
C LEU A 242 -22.83 23.89 5.92
N PRO A 243 -22.89 24.64 7.03
CA PRO A 243 -24.03 25.49 7.37
C PRO A 243 -24.35 26.53 6.30
N GLU A 244 -23.32 27.11 5.67
CA GLU A 244 -23.45 28.20 4.69
C GLU A 244 -24.17 27.78 3.41
N PHE A 245 -24.32 26.47 3.19
CA PHE A 245 -25.07 25.88 2.08
C PHE A 245 -26.22 24.97 2.56
N GLY A 246 -26.47 24.90 3.88
CA GLY A 246 -27.42 23.97 4.49
C GLY A 246 -27.13 22.50 4.15
N ALA A 247 -25.87 22.16 3.85
CA ALA A 247 -25.48 20.86 3.33
C ALA A 247 -24.86 19.95 4.39
N MET A 248 -24.99 18.65 4.17
CA MET A 248 -24.36 17.61 4.99
C MET A 248 -23.63 16.63 4.07
N PHE A 249 -22.40 16.30 4.43
CA PHE A 249 -21.54 15.40 3.66
C PHE A 249 -21.22 14.15 4.45
N LYS A 250 -21.27 13.00 3.78
CA LYS A 250 -20.85 11.72 4.35
C LYS A 250 -19.33 11.61 4.31
N VAL A 251 -18.72 11.28 5.45
CA VAL A 251 -17.28 11.22 5.67
C VAL A 251 -16.91 9.83 6.19
N ARG A 252 -15.87 9.22 5.61
CA ARG A 252 -15.37 7.88 5.98
C ARG A 252 -13.97 7.89 6.58
N PHE A 253 -13.18 8.91 6.25
CA PHE A 253 -11.80 9.03 6.73
C PHE A 253 -11.49 10.51 6.91
N ILE A 254 -10.53 10.80 7.78
CA ILE A 254 -9.97 12.14 7.95
C ILE A 254 -8.44 12.05 7.88
N ARG A 255 -7.80 13.02 7.22
CA ARG A 255 -6.36 13.03 6.98
C ARG A 255 -5.75 14.43 7.07
N ARG A 256 -4.48 14.53 7.45
CA ARG A 256 -3.65 15.74 7.50
C ARG A 256 -2.25 15.41 7.00
N ASP A 257 -1.98 15.75 5.75
CA ASP A 257 -0.74 15.32 5.08
C ASP A 257 0.54 15.99 5.56
N ASN A 258 0.43 17.23 6.03
CA ASN A 258 1.57 18.05 6.39
C ASN A 258 1.16 19.05 7.47
N ASP A 259 0.94 18.54 8.69
CA ASP A 259 0.51 19.37 9.82
C ASP A 259 1.70 19.72 10.74
N LYS A 260 1.63 20.92 11.30
CA LYS A 260 2.53 21.41 12.35
C LYS A 260 1.96 21.19 13.76
N TYR A 261 0.67 20.83 13.87
CA TYR A 261 0.00 20.59 15.15
C TYR A 261 0.08 19.12 15.54
N ARG A 262 0.81 18.84 16.62
CA ARG A 262 0.81 17.52 17.29
C ARG A 262 -0.58 17.15 17.81
N ASP A 263 -1.26 18.13 18.40
CA ASP A 263 -2.59 17.96 18.97
C ASP A 263 -3.63 17.71 17.85
N ALA A 264 -4.25 16.54 17.87
CA ALA A 264 -5.27 16.13 16.92
C ALA A 264 -6.55 17.01 17.00
N ALA A 265 -6.75 17.72 18.12
CA ALA A 265 -7.84 18.67 18.29
C ALA A 265 -7.59 20.02 17.59
N LYS A 266 -6.33 20.31 17.21
CA LYS A 266 -5.93 21.57 16.58
C LYS A 266 -5.76 21.41 15.08
N GLY A 267 -6.08 22.46 14.34
CA GLY A 267 -5.99 22.49 12.89
C GLY A 267 -7.25 21.97 12.20
N PHE A 268 -7.14 21.78 10.88
CA PHE A 268 -8.21 21.26 10.05
C PHE A 268 -7.83 19.91 9.47
N TRP A 269 -8.80 19.02 9.42
CA TRP A 269 -8.72 17.72 8.79
C TRP A 269 -9.21 17.80 7.34
N ARG A 270 -8.54 17.09 6.45
CA ARG A 270 -8.98 16.90 5.07
C ARG A 270 -9.79 15.63 4.96
N THR A 271 -10.80 15.65 4.11
CA THR A 271 -11.56 14.45 3.77
C THR A 271 -12.15 14.53 2.38
N GLY A 272 -12.28 13.37 1.73
CA GLY A 272 -13.10 13.22 0.54
C GLY A 272 -14.53 12.84 0.92
N ALA A 273 -15.51 13.47 0.29
CA ALA A 273 -16.90 13.01 0.39
C ALA A 273 -17.22 12.09 -0.80
N SER A 274 -17.66 10.87 -0.52
CA SER A 274 -18.24 10.00 -1.56
C SER A 274 -19.60 10.54 -1.98
N ARG A 275 -19.96 10.33 -3.26
CA ARG A 275 -21.24 10.69 -3.90
C ARG A 275 -22.43 10.73 -2.92
N TYR A 276 -23.18 11.80 -3.11
CA TYR A 276 -24.47 12.11 -2.55
C TYR A 276 -25.32 10.89 -2.13
N SER A 277 -25.83 10.89 -0.89
CA SER A 277 -26.87 9.94 -0.49
C SER A 277 -28.22 10.36 -1.06
N GLU A 278 -28.94 9.40 -1.63
CA GLU A 278 -30.17 9.56 -2.42
C GLU A 278 -31.34 10.34 -1.76
N GLU A 279 -31.28 10.63 -0.46
CA GLU A 279 -32.38 11.26 0.30
C GLU A 279 -32.58 12.77 0.06
N SER A 280 -31.78 13.44 -0.78
CA SER A 280 -32.02 14.86 -1.10
C SER A 280 -32.42 15.16 -2.54
N ARG A 281 -33.01 14.18 -3.23
CA ARG A 281 -33.58 14.40 -4.57
C ARG A 281 -34.54 15.61 -4.65
N GLU A 282 -35.09 16.09 -3.54
CA GLU A 282 -36.03 17.21 -3.51
C GLU A 282 -35.40 18.63 -3.43
N SER A 283 -34.09 18.79 -3.19
CA SER A 283 -33.51 20.13 -2.87
C SER A 283 -32.61 20.79 -3.92
N GLY A 284 -32.44 20.21 -5.12
CA GLY A 284 -31.76 20.90 -6.22
C GLY A 284 -30.28 21.26 -5.98
N ARG A 285 -29.41 20.25 -5.84
CA ARG A 285 -28.01 20.41 -5.40
C ARG A 285 -26.92 20.13 -6.45
N MET A 286 -25.72 20.64 -6.13
CA MET A 286 -24.43 20.56 -6.83
C MET A 286 -23.93 19.12 -7.01
N ASP A 287 -23.63 18.71 -8.24
CA ASP A 287 -23.05 17.40 -8.56
C ASP A 287 -21.53 17.48 -8.74
N PHE A 288 -20.78 17.00 -7.76
CA PHE A 288 -19.31 17.10 -7.77
C PHE A 288 -18.69 15.76 -8.19
N ARG A 289 -17.83 15.79 -9.22
CA ARG A 289 -17.01 14.66 -9.66
C ARG A 289 -15.99 14.28 -8.58
N SER A 290 -15.36 15.29 -7.99
CA SER A 290 -14.43 15.17 -6.87
C SER A 290 -14.75 16.27 -5.86
N LEU A 291 -14.68 15.93 -4.57
CA LEU A 291 -14.96 16.87 -3.47
C LEU A 291 -13.96 16.65 -2.34
N GLY A 292 -13.10 17.64 -2.14
CA GLY A 292 -12.20 17.75 -1.00
C GLY A 292 -12.74 18.75 0.01
N LEU A 293 -12.89 18.33 1.26
CA LEU A 293 -13.38 19.16 2.36
C LEU A 293 -12.26 19.44 3.36
N SER A 294 -12.26 20.64 3.93
CA SER A 294 -11.56 21.01 5.15
C SER A 294 -12.56 21.03 6.30
N VAL A 295 -12.38 20.17 7.30
CA VAL A 295 -13.29 20.02 8.43
C VAL A 295 -12.56 20.22 9.75
N ASP A 296 -13.22 20.79 10.74
CA ASP A 296 -12.69 20.85 12.10
C ASP A 296 -13.11 19.63 12.92
N THR A 297 -12.67 19.61 14.18
CA THR A 297 -13.01 18.56 15.14
C THR A 297 -14.44 18.65 15.68
N ALA A 298 -15.19 19.71 15.37
CA ALA A 298 -16.63 19.81 15.58
C ALA A 298 -17.44 19.38 14.34
N ARG A 299 -16.79 18.73 13.37
CA ARG A 299 -17.38 18.26 12.11
C ARG A 299 -17.97 19.37 11.25
N VAL A 300 -17.46 20.60 11.36
CA VAL A 300 -17.88 21.74 10.54
C VAL A 300 -16.91 21.93 9.38
N VAL A 301 -17.44 22.13 8.17
CA VAL A 301 -16.67 22.43 6.96
C VAL A 301 -16.26 23.91 6.97
N HIS A 302 -14.98 24.18 6.75
CA HIS A 302 -14.43 25.54 6.65
C HIS A 302 -13.98 25.91 5.24
N GLU A 303 -13.74 24.91 4.40
CA GLU A 303 -13.33 25.08 3.01
C GLU A 303 -13.72 23.85 2.21
N PHE A 304 -14.09 24.04 0.94
CA PHE A 304 -14.20 22.93 -0.01
C PHE A 304 -13.51 23.27 -1.32
N ALA A 305 -12.98 22.24 -1.96
CA ALA A 305 -12.54 22.24 -3.34
C ALA A 305 -13.30 21.15 -4.09
N ALA A 306 -13.87 21.47 -5.24
CA ALA A 306 -14.68 20.54 -6.01
C ALA A 306 -14.42 20.65 -7.50
N GLU A 307 -14.56 19.55 -8.22
CA GLU A 307 -14.58 19.52 -9.68
C GLU A 307 -16.00 19.15 -10.15
N LEU A 308 -16.54 19.88 -11.12
CA LEU A 308 -17.82 19.56 -11.73
C LEU A 308 -17.66 18.42 -12.76
N GLY A 309 -18.57 17.45 -12.70
CA GLY A 309 -18.67 16.39 -13.71
C GLY A 309 -19.70 16.70 -14.80
N ASP A 310 -19.79 15.80 -15.78
CA ASP A 310 -20.80 15.82 -16.84
C ASP A 310 -22.21 15.64 -16.28
N ASN A 311 -22.88 16.75 -15.96
CA ASN A 311 -24.28 16.72 -15.59
C ASN A 311 -25.08 17.89 -16.20
N PRO A 312 -25.86 17.65 -17.27
CA PRO A 312 -26.64 18.69 -17.94
C PRO A 312 -27.81 19.22 -17.08
N ASN A 313 -28.18 18.53 -16.01
CA ASN A 313 -29.31 18.86 -15.13
C ASN A 313 -28.89 19.67 -13.89
N MET A 314 -27.68 20.21 -13.86
CA MET A 314 -27.26 21.10 -12.78
C MET A 314 -28.09 22.37 -12.73
N ASN A 315 -28.49 22.78 -11.53
CA ASN A 315 -29.17 24.06 -11.24
C ASN A 315 -28.33 25.32 -11.56
N CYS A 316 -27.16 25.13 -12.18
CA CYS A 316 -26.22 26.15 -12.56
C CYS A 316 -25.32 25.60 -13.66
N GLN A 317 -25.74 25.74 -14.92
CA GLN A 317 -25.00 25.24 -16.06
C GLN A 317 -23.62 25.91 -16.10
N MET A 318 -22.59 25.14 -15.75
CA MET A 318 -21.19 25.51 -15.87
C MET A 318 -20.52 24.52 -16.81
N PRO A 319 -19.42 24.92 -17.49
CA PRO A 319 -18.66 24.00 -18.31
C PRO A 319 -18.15 22.81 -17.49
N GLU A 320 -18.03 21.64 -18.14
CA GLU A 320 -17.37 20.48 -17.56
C GLU A 320 -15.94 20.85 -17.12
N HIS A 321 -15.40 20.12 -16.13
CA HIS A 321 -14.07 20.36 -15.58
C HIS A 321 -13.90 21.79 -15.03
N THR A 322 -15.00 22.38 -14.56
CA THR A 322 -14.93 23.60 -13.75
C THR A 322 -14.58 23.22 -12.32
N PHE A 323 -13.52 23.83 -11.82
CA PHE A 323 -13.07 23.70 -10.44
C PHE A 323 -13.64 24.83 -9.59
N LEU A 324 -14.13 24.49 -8.42
CA LEU A 324 -14.79 25.40 -7.49
C LEU A 324 -14.08 25.37 -6.15
N VAL A 325 -13.87 26.55 -5.58
CA VAL A 325 -13.27 26.73 -4.26
C VAL A 325 -14.09 27.70 -3.45
N TRP A 326 -14.42 27.29 -2.23
CA TRP A 326 -15.12 28.10 -1.26
C TRP A 326 -14.40 28.06 0.08
N GLN A 327 -14.41 29.20 0.78
CA GLN A 327 -13.80 29.36 2.09
C GLN A 327 -14.76 30.10 3.02
N LYS A 328 -14.84 29.65 4.27
CA LYS A 328 -15.67 30.27 5.32
C LYS A 328 -15.31 31.73 5.59
N SER A 329 -14.06 32.13 5.34
CA SER A 329 -13.62 33.54 5.46
C SER A 329 -14.26 34.47 4.43
N ARG A 330 -14.80 33.93 3.33
CA ARG A 330 -15.50 34.66 2.27
C ARG A 330 -16.79 33.92 1.90
N PRO A 331 -17.77 33.86 2.84
CA PRO A 331 -18.89 32.92 2.73
C PRO A 331 -19.83 33.21 1.56
N GLU A 332 -19.80 34.42 1.00
CA GLU A 332 -20.63 34.85 -0.14
C GLU A 332 -19.98 34.67 -1.52
N VAL A 333 -18.74 34.17 -1.57
CA VAL A 333 -17.95 34.08 -2.80
C VAL A 333 -17.51 32.64 -3.04
N ILE A 334 -17.65 32.18 -4.29
CA ILE A 334 -17.05 30.94 -4.79
C ILE A 334 -16.09 31.33 -5.91
N LEU A 335 -14.85 30.88 -5.80
CA LEU A 335 -13.86 31.03 -6.85
C LEU A 335 -14.03 29.88 -7.84
N ALA A 336 -14.02 30.18 -9.13
CA ALA A 336 -14.24 29.19 -10.17
C ALA A 336 -13.19 29.27 -11.27
N ALA A 337 -12.55 28.14 -11.61
CA ALA A 337 -11.64 28.02 -12.73
C ALA A 337 -12.26 27.06 -13.75
N SER A 338 -12.30 27.43 -15.03
CA SER A 338 -13.01 26.67 -16.07
C SER A 338 -12.27 26.79 -17.40
N PRO A 339 -12.36 25.79 -18.30
CA PRO A 339 -11.86 25.93 -19.68
C PRO A 339 -12.57 27.07 -20.43
N GLU A 340 -13.82 27.39 -20.06
CA GLU A 340 -14.60 28.48 -20.66
C GLU A 340 -15.05 29.52 -19.62
N PRO A 341 -14.15 30.40 -19.13
CA PRO A 341 -14.46 31.33 -18.04
C PRO A 341 -15.65 32.27 -18.32
N LYS A 342 -15.91 32.57 -19.60
CA LYS A 342 -17.03 33.43 -20.03
C LYS A 342 -18.39 32.77 -19.87
N ARG A 343 -18.44 31.44 -19.78
CA ARG A 343 -19.66 30.65 -19.55
C ARG A 343 -19.95 30.45 -18.07
N ILE A 344 -19.08 30.89 -17.17
CA ILE A 344 -19.34 30.85 -15.74
C ILE A 344 -20.41 31.91 -15.40
N PRO A 345 -21.55 31.52 -14.80
CA PRO A 345 -22.58 32.46 -14.39
C PRO A 345 -22.08 33.34 -13.24
N LYS A 346 -22.48 34.62 -13.22
CA LYS A 346 -22.07 35.57 -12.18
C LYS A 346 -22.57 35.21 -10.78
N LYS A 347 -23.73 34.53 -10.70
CA LYS A 347 -24.36 34.11 -9.45
C LYS A 347 -24.88 32.69 -9.59
N CYS A 348 -24.72 31.92 -8.53
CA CYS A 348 -25.06 30.52 -8.50
C CYS A 348 -25.14 30.04 -7.06
N TRP A 349 -26.10 29.17 -6.73
CA TRP A 349 -26.33 28.67 -5.35
C TRP A 349 -26.47 29.78 -4.30
N GLY A 350 -27.01 30.93 -4.69
CA GLY A 350 -27.12 32.12 -3.83
C GLY A 350 -25.80 32.83 -3.56
N LYS A 351 -24.70 32.44 -4.22
CA LYS A 351 -23.35 32.98 -4.05
C LYS A 351 -22.87 33.72 -5.27
N THR A 352 -21.92 34.62 -5.07
CA THR A 352 -21.21 35.31 -6.14
C THR A 352 -20.11 34.41 -6.66
N ILE A 353 -20.09 34.17 -7.97
CA ILE A 353 -19.05 33.34 -8.59
C ILE A 353 -18.01 34.27 -9.23
N VAL A 354 -16.75 34.04 -8.88
CA VAL A 354 -15.62 34.84 -9.37
C VAL A 354 -14.72 33.95 -10.23
N PRO A 355 -14.74 34.14 -11.57
CA PRO A 355 -13.80 33.49 -12.46
C PRO A 355 -12.37 33.80 -12.04
N THR A 356 -11.59 32.76 -11.81
CA THR A 356 -10.23 32.84 -11.28
C THR A 356 -9.33 31.91 -12.10
N PRO A 357 -8.13 32.35 -12.52
CA PRO A 357 -7.17 31.47 -13.19
C PRO A 357 -6.84 30.26 -12.31
N ILE A 358 -6.61 29.11 -12.93
CA ILE A 358 -6.36 27.85 -12.22
C ILE A 358 -5.10 27.94 -11.35
N GLU A 359 -4.09 28.69 -11.79
CA GLU A 359 -2.83 28.91 -11.08
C GLU A 359 -3.05 29.74 -9.80
N ALA A 360 -3.91 30.77 -9.88
CA ALA A 360 -4.25 31.60 -8.74
C ALA A 360 -5.06 30.81 -7.69
N LEU A 361 -5.96 29.96 -8.16
CA LEU A 361 -6.80 29.11 -7.33
C LEU A 361 -5.96 28.00 -6.64
N SER A 362 -5.04 27.36 -7.36
CA SER A 362 -4.07 26.42 -6.80
C SER A 362 -3.17 27.07 -5.75
N LYS A 363 -2.62 28.27 -6.04
CA LYS A 363 -1.78 29.02 -5.10
C LYS A 363 -2.51 29.41 -3.81
N GLN A 364 -3.80 29.74 -3.90
CA GLN A 364 -4.61 30.11 -2.74
C GLN A 364 -4.86 28.94 -1.79
N LEU A 365 -5.08 27.75 -2.34
CA LEU A 365 -5.31 26.54 -1.56
C LEU A 365 -4.02 25.94 -0.98
N GLY A 366 -2.88 26.32 -1.56
CA GLY A 366 -1.56 25.91 -1.10
C GLY A 366 -1.19 24.49 -1.53
N PRO A 367 0.00 24.00 -1.11
CA PRO A 367 0.58 22.77 -1.62
C PRO A 367 -0.26 21.51 -1.34
N ASN A 368 -1.10 21.55 -0.31
CA ASN A 368 -1.96 20.42 0.08
C ASN A 368 -3.07 20.12 -0.93
N TYR A 369 -3.30 21.00 -1.92
CA TYR A 369 -4.26 20.80 -3.01
C TYR A 369 -3.60 20.77 -4.39
N ALA A 370 -2.26 20.76 -4.47
CA ALA A 370 -1.55 20.75 -5.75
C ALA A 370 -2.04 19.58 -6.63
N SER A 371 -2.09 18.38 -6.03
CA SER A 371 -2.54 17.17 -6.74
C SER A 371 -4.00 17.17 -7.15
N PHE A 372 -4.83 18.05 -6.58
CA PHE A 372 -6.24 18.18 -6.96
C PHE A 372 -6.41 18.85 -8.32
N PHE A 373 -5.44 19.69 -8.72
CA PHE A 373 -5.45 20.42 -9.99
C PHE A 373 -4.49 19.84 -11.03
N ASP A 374 -3.88 18.68 -10.75
CA ASP A 374 -2.89 18.07 -11.64
C ASP A 374 -3.49 17.84 -13.04
N GLY A 375 -2.80 18.37 -14.06
CA GLY A 375 -3.23 18.28 -15.46
C GLY A 375 -4.33 19.25 -15.89
N ALA A 376 -4.97 19.98 -14.97
CA ALA A 376 -6.06 20.91 -15.30
C ALA A 376 -5.63 22.05 -16.22
N GLU A 377 -4.43 22.60 -16.01
CA GLU A 377 -3.88 23.69 -16.84
C GLU A 377 -3.69 23.25 -18.30
N GLN A 378 -3.13 22.05 -18.50
CA GLN A 378 -2.92 21.49 -19.84
C GLN A 378 -4.26 21.22 -20.54
N TYR A 379 -5.23 20.67 -19.80
CA TYR A 379 -6.58 20.45 -20.31
C TYR A 379 -7.27 21.77 -20.72
N PHE A 380 -7.16 22.82 -19.89
CA PHE A 380 -7.77 24.13 -20.20
C PHE A 380 -7.17 24.74 -21.46
N LYS A 381 -5.84 24.67 -21.64
CA LYS A 381 -5.17 25.13 -22.85
C LYS A 381 -5.66 24.39 -24.10
N GLN A 382 -5.79 23.06 -24.03
CA GLN A 382 -6.29 22.24 -25.13
C GLN A 382 -7.74 22.56 -25.48
N ALA A 383 -8.63 22.62 -24.48
CA ALA A 383 -10.04 22.92 -24.68
C ALA A 383 -10.27 24.32 -25.29
N GLN A 384 -9.48 25.32 -24.87
CA GLN A 384 -9.54 26.67 -25.44
C GLN A 384 -9.03 26.73 -26.88
N ALA A 385 -7.98 25.96 -27.22
CA ALA A 385 -7.48 25.85 -28.59
C ALA A 385 -8.55 25.24 -29.52
N VAL A 386 -9.16 24.12 -29.13
CA VAL A 386 -10.23 23.46 -29.89
C VAL A 386 -11.44 24.38 -30.08
N SER A 387 -11.88 25.08 -29.02
CA SER A 387 -12.98 26.06 -29.11
C SER A 387 -12.66 27.21 -30.07
N SER A 388 -11.39 27.63 -30.13
CA SER A 388 -10.93 28.70 -31.01
C SER A 388 -10.86 28.24 -32.47
N GLU A 389 -10.36 27.02 -32.73
CA GLU A 389 -10.35 26.40 -34.05
C GLU A 389 -11.76 26.19 -34.59
N GLN A 390 -12.69 25.68 -33.78
CA GLN A 390 -14.10 25.53 -34.18
C GLN A 390 -14.77 26.87 -34.51
N LYS A 391 -14.50 27.93 -33.72
CA LYS A 391 -15.02 29.28 -34.03
C LYS A 391 -14.43 29.88 -35.29
N ASN A 392 -13.17 29.56 -35.60
CA ASN A 392 -12.52 30.02 -36.82
C ASN A 392 -12.99 29.23 -38.05
N ALA A 393 -13.23 27.93 -37.92
CA ALA A 393 -13.82 27.09 -38.98
C ALA A 393 -15.29 27.42 -39.27
N ALA A 394 -16.02 27.99 -38.28
CA ALA A 394 -17.41 28.41 -38.43
C ALA A 394 -17.57 29.86 -38.94
N LYS A 395 -16.48 30.58 -39.22
CA LYS A 395 -16.54 31.86 -39.93
C LYS A 395 -16.54 31.59 -41.45
N PRO A 396 -17.52 32.14 -42.20
CA PRO A 396 -17.65 31.90 -43.64
C PRO A 396 -16.51 32.50 -44.46
#